data_AF-A0A914R229-F1
#
_entry.id   AF-A0A914R229-F1
#
_cell.length_a   1.000
_cell.length_b   1.000
_cell.length_c   1.000
_cell.angle_alpha   90.00
_cell.angle_beta   90.00
_cell.angle_gamma   90.00
#
_symmetry.space_group_name_H-M   'P 1'
#
loop_
_entity.id
_entity.type
_entity.pdbx_description
1 polymer ?
#
loop_
_entity_poly.entity_id
_entity_poly.type
_entity_poly.pdbx_seq_one_letter_code
_entity_poly.pdbx_strand_id
1 'polypeptide(L)' 'MVLKPSEQDPGACMMLAELMKEAGFPDGCLNIIHGQHEAVDFICDNADIKAISFVGSDNAVFVICGRQM' A
#
# COMPACT_ATOMS: atom_id res chain seq x y z
N MET A 1 0.59 -9.03 -2.41
CA MET A 1 1.02 -7.62 -2.24
C MET A 1 -0.14 -6.85 -1.64
N VAL A 2 0.13 -5.97 -0.67
CA VAL A 2 -0.84 -4.98 -0.19
C VAL A 2 -0.40 -3.62 -0.70
N LEU A 3 -1.27 -2.92 -1.43
CA LEU A 3 -0.99 -1.63 -2.03
C LEU A 3 -1.91 -0.57 -1.43
N LYS A 4 -1.31 0.49 -0.87
CA LYS A 4 -2.03 1.69 -0.44
C LYS A 4 -1.66 2.83 -1.38
N PRO A 5 -2.54 3.27 -2.31
CA PRO A 5 -2.29 4.42 -3.16
C PRO A 5 -2.57 5.74 -2.40
N SER A 6 -2.12 6.86 -2.96
CA SER A 6 -2.52 8.20 -2.52
C SER A 6 -4.04 8.34 -2.52
N GLU A 7 -4.59 8.98 -1.48
CA GLU A 7 -6.01 9.26 -1.35
C GLU A 7 -6.49 10.37 -2.29
N GLN A 8 -5.57 11.18 -2.81
CA GLN A 8 -5.91 12.33 -3.66
C GLN A 8 -6.13 11.90 -5.12
N ASP A 9 -5.39 10.91 -5.59
CA ASP A 9 -5.30 10.52 -7.00
C ASP A 9 -5.11 8.99 -7.22
N PRO A 10 -5.97 8.13 -6.65
CA PRO A 10 -5.81 6.68 -6.75
C PRO A 10 -6.11 6.08 -8.13
N GLY A 11 -6.65 6.88 -9.07
CA GLY A 11 -7.27 6.40 -10.31
C GLY A 11 -6.38 5.51 -11.17
N ALA A 12 -5.13 5.93 -11.41
CA ALA A 12 -4.19 5.15 -12.21
C ALA A 12 -3.87 3.78 -11.58
N CYS A 13 -3.71 3.73 -10.26
CA CYS A 13 -3.49 2.47 -9.54
C CYS A 13 -4.70 1.53 -9.67
N MET A 14 -5.91 2.07 -9.58
CA MET A 14 -7.13 1.26 -9.73
C MET A 14 -7.29 0.70 -11.15
N MET A 15 -6.99 1.50 -12.18
CA MET A 15 -7.01 1.03 -13.57
C MET A 15 -6.03 -0.12 -13.79
N LEU A 16 -4.81 -0.02 -13.25
CA LEU A 16 -3.82 -1.09 -13.33
C LEU A 16 -4.26 -2.35 -12.56
N ALA A 17 -4.97 -2.19 -11.45
CA ALA A 17 -5.50 -3.31 -10.68
C ALA A 17 -6.59 -4.08 -11.45
N GLU A 18 -7.48 -3.37 -12.13
CA GLU A 18 -8.48 -4.00 -13.01
C GLU A 18 -7.81 -4.73 -14.17
N LEU A 19 -6.81 -4.13 -14.83
CA LEU A 19 -6.05 -4.80 -15.88
C LEU A 19 -5.32 -6.05 -15.38
N MET A 20 -4.79 -6.04 -14.16
CA MET A 20 -4.17 -7.20 -13.54
C MET A 20 -5.19 -8.34 -13.33
N LYS A 21 -6.42 -7.99 -12.94
CA LYS A 21 -7.52 -8.96 -12.81
C LYS A 21 -7.94 -9.53 -14.17
N GLU A 22 -8.08 -8.68 -15.18
CA GLU A 22 -8.38 -9.09 -16.56
C GLU A 22 -7.30 -10.00 -17.15
N ALA A 23 -6.03 -9.77 -16.77
CA ALA A 23 -4.90 -10.63 -17.16
C ALA A 23 -4.92 -12.02 -16.49
N GLY A 24 -5.86 -12.29 -15.57
CA GLY A 24 -6.05 -13.60 -14.95
C GLY A 24 -5.12 -13.86 -13.76
N PHE A 25 -4.63 -12.82 -13.08
CA PHE A 25 -3.87 -13.01 -11.85
C PHE A 25 -4.75 -13.65 -10.76
N PRO A 26 -4.20 -14.57 -9.94
CA PRO A 26 -4.97 -15.18 -8.86
C PRO A 26 -5.46 -14.17 -7.81
N ASP A 27 -6.62 -14.44 -7.23
CA ASP A 27 -7.18 -13.65 -6.15
C ASP A 27 -6.21 -13.58 -4.95
N GLY A 28 -6.13 -12.41 -4.33
CA GLY A 28 -5.25 -12.15 -3.19
C GLY A 28 -3.78 -11.85 -3.56
N CYS A 29 -3.36 -11.99 -4.82
CA CYS A 29 -2.03 -11.58 -5.26
C CYS A 29 -1.82 -10.07 -5.13
N LEU A 30 -2.83 -9.25 -5.44
CA LEU A 30 -2.88 -7.82 -5.20
C LEU A 30 -4.12 -7.50 -4.35
N ASN A 31 -3.90 -6.84 -3.21
CA ASN A 31 -4.96 -6.31 -2.36
C ASN A 31 -4.76 -4.81 -2.24
N ILE A 32 -5.78 -4.02 -2.53
CA ILE A 32 -5.72 -2.56 -2.42
C ILE A 32 -6.48 -2.13 -1.17
N ILE A 33 -5.85 -1.30 -0.35
CA ILE A 33 -6.51 -0.63 0.78
C ILE A 33 -6.45 0.88 0.58
N HIS A 34 -7.56 1.57 0.81
CA HIS A 34 -7.62 3.02 0.83
C HIS A 34 -7.62 3.53 2.27
N GLY A 35 -7.13 4.75 2.45
CA GLY A 35 -7.11 5.41 3.76
C GLY A 35 -6.02 6.46 3.84
N GLN A 36 -5.82 6.99 5.04
CA GLN A 36 -4.73 7.95 5.34
C GLN A 36 -3.79 7.30 6.38
N HIS A 37 -3.48 8.01 7.46
CA HIS A 37 -2.57 7.55 8.52
C HIS A 37 -2.96 6.20 9.12
N GLU A 38 -4.24 5.97 9.43
CA GLU A 38 -4.69 4.69 10.02
C GLU A 38 -4.40 3.46 9.13
N ALA A 39 -4.50 3.63 7.80
CA ALA A 39 -4.16 2.55 6.87
C ALA A 39 -2.65 2.28 6.83
N VAL A 40 -1.83 3.34 6.95
CA VAL A 40 -0.38 3.20 7.06
C VAL A 40 0.00 2.55 8.39
N ASP A 41 -0.67 2.93 9.48
CA ASP A 41 -0.47 2.36 10.81
C ASP A 41 -0.77 0.86 10.80
N PHE A 42 -1.91 0.46 10.23
CA PHE A 42 -2.24 -0.94 10.04
C PHE A 42 -1.17 -1.71 9.25
N ILE A 43 -0.62 -1.13 8.17
CA ILE A 43 0.43 -1.78 7.37
C ILE A 43 1.72 -1.92 8.19
N CYS A 44 2.12 -0.89 8.93
CA CYS A 44 3.39 -0.89 9.67
C CYS A 44 3.35 -1.84 10.87
N ASP A 45 2.21 -1.93 11.55
CA ASP A 45 2.09 -2.66 12.81
C ASP A 45 1.71 -4.14 12.61
N ASN A 46 1.42 -4.55 11.37
CA ASN A 46 1.01 -5.91 11.05
C ASN A 46 2.21 -6.85 10.89
N ALA A 47 2.35 -7.81 11.81
CA ALA A 47 3.45 -8.78 11.85
C ALA A 47 3.55 -9.70 10.61
N ASP A 48 2.50 -9.84 9.81
CA ASP A 48 2.52 -10.64 8.57
C ASP A 48 3.18 -9.90 7.40
N ILE A 49 3.31 -8.56 7.49
CA ILE A 49 3.97 -7.74 6.47
C ILE A 49 5.48 -7.77 6.68
N LYS A 50 6.19 -8.41 5.75
CA LYS A 50 7.64 -8.67 5.87
C LYS A 50 8.53 -7.57 5.32
N ALA A 51 7.98 -6.70 4.47
CA ALA A 51 8.70 -5.58 3.88
C ALA A 51 7.71 -4.48 3.49
N ILE A 52 8.17 -3.23 3.59
CA ILE A 52 7.43 -2.04 3.14
C ILE A 52 8.29 -1.33 2.09
N SER A 53 7.67 -0.96 0.98
CA SER A 53 8.24 -0.07 -0.03
C SER A 53 7.43 1.22 -0.02
N PHE A 54 8.10 2.35 0.19
CA PHE A 54 7.45 3.65 0.31
C PHE A 54 8.16 4.71 -0.52
N VAL A 55 7.37 5.58 -1.16
CA VAL A 55 7.84 6.78 -1.85
C VAL A 55 6.91 7.93 -1.43
N GLY A 56 7.49 9.01 -0.92
CA GLY A 56 6.74 10.15 -0.40
C GLY A 56 7.65 11.18 0.26
N SER A 57 7.10 12.01 1.15
CA SER A 57 7.85 13.05 1.84
C SER A 57 8.74 12.49 2.95
N ASP A 58 9.82 13.22 3.28
CA ASP A 58 10.73 12.86 4.37
C ASP A 58 10.00 12.68 5.71
N ASN A 59 9.04 13.56 6.02
CA ASN A 59 8.24 13.47 7.24
C ASN A 59 7.49 12.13 7.34
N ALA A 60 6.92 11.64 6.23
CA ALA A 60 6.25 10.35 6.20
C ALA A 60 7.24 9.19 6.30
N VAL A 61 8.42 9.29 5.68
CA VAL A 61 9.49 8.29 5.81
C VAL A 61 9.91 8.13 7.27
N PHE A 62 10.09 9.21 8.02
CA PHE A 62 10.49 9.12 9.43
C PHE A 62 9.46 8.36 10.28
N VAL A 63 8.17 8.55 10.01
CA VAL A 63 7.10 7.81 10.70
C VAL A 63 7.17 6.31 10.37
N ILE A 64 7.37 5.97 9.09
CA ILE A 64 7.41 4.58 8.63
C ILE A 64 8.68 3.87 9.12
N CYS A 65 9.87 4.43 8.86
CA CYS A 65 11.14 3.87 9.33
C CYS A 65 11.21 3.78 10.85
N GLY A 66 10.66 4.76 11.58
CA GLY A 66 10.64 4.77 13.04
C GLY A 66 9.83 3.63 13.67
N ARG A 67 8.93 3.01 12.91
CA ARG A 67 8.14 1.84 13.35
C ARG A 67 8.70 0.49 12.89
N GLN A 68 9.65 0.50 11.96
CA GLN A 68 10.27 -0.71 11.42
C GLN A 68 11.65 -1.02 12.03
N MET A 69 12.12 -0.22 12.99
CA MET A 69 13.32 -0.48 13.79
C MET A 69 13.02 -1.16 15.13
#